data_AF-A0A3D2C0A3-F1
#
_entry.id   AF-A0A3D2C0A3-F1
#
_cell.length_a   1.000
_cell.length_b   1.000
_cell.length_c   1.000
_cell.angle_alpha   90.00
_cell.angle_beta   90.00
_cell.angle_gamma   90.00
#
_symmetry.space_group_name_H-M   'P 1'
#
loop_
_entity.id
_entity.type
_entity.pdbx_description
1 polymer ?
#
loop_
_entity_poly.entity_id
_entity_poly.type
_entity_poly.pdbx_seq_one_letter_code
_entity_poly.pdbx_strand_id
1 'polypeptide(L)'
;MKNRDFKEFGPGTIVHIYNRGNNKEKIFFDEQDYRAFLFRLGLSLGFDEKEIQKDNLLSLPYSRIRITDTNKSDYKLHAFCLMPNHF
;
A
#
# COMPACT_ATOMS: atom_id res chain seq x y z
N MET A 1 -0.98 25.36 -13.03
CA MET A 1 -0.72 24.92 -11.64
C MET A 1 0.73 25.26 -11.29
N LYS A 2 0.98 26.27 -10.45
CA LYS A 2 2.34 26.80 -10.14
C LYS A 2 2.99 26.22 -8.87
N ASN A 3 2.31 25.31 -8.17
CA ASN A 3 2.78 24.72 -6.91
C ASN A 3 2.90 23.19 -7.05
N ARG A 4 3.77 22.71 -7.94
CA ARG A 4 4.16 21.30 -7.87
C ARG A 4 5.18 21.20 -6.74
N ASP A 5 4.82 20.52 -5.67
CA ASP A 5 5.77 20.18 -4.61
C ASP A 5 6.94 19.42 -5.24
N PHE A 6 8.13 20.00 -5.18
CA PHE A 6 9.35 19.35 -5.64
C PHE A 6 9.72 18.31 -4.57
N LYS A 7 9.42 17.04 -4.85
CA LYS A 7 9.85 15.92 -4.00
C LYS A 7 11.17 15.39 -4.55
N GLU A 8 12.22 15.48 -3.73
CA GLU A 8 13.48 14.82 -4.04
C GLU A 8 13.33 13.32 -3.76
N PHE A 9 13.35 12.54 -4.82
CA PHE A 9 13.39 11.08 -4.74
C PHE A 9 14.80 10.62 -5.12
N GLY A 10 15.41 9.79 -4.28
CA GLY A 10 16.74 9.25 -4.49
C GLY A 10 16.90 7.88 -3.82
N PRO A 11 17.84 7.05 -4.27
CA PRO A 11 18.15 5.78 -3.61
C PRO A 11 18.54 5.99 -2.15
N GLY A 12 18.02 5.13 -1.26
CA GLY A 12 18.31 5.18 0.18
C GLY A 12 17.53 6.24 0.97
N THR A 13 16.71 7.07 0.33
CA THR A 13 15.85 8.01 1.03
C THR A 13 14.74 7.28 1.78
N ILE A 14 14.55 7.65 3.06
CA ILE A 14 13.41 7.18 3.86
C ILE A 14 12.30 8.21 3.73
N VAL A 15 11.11 7.75 3.34
CA VAL A 15 9.92 8.59 3.20
C VAL A 15 8.79 8.07 4.08
N HIS A 16 7.97 8.99 4.60
CA HIS A 16 6.70 8.66 5.25
C HIS A 16 5.58 8.89 4.24
N ILE A 17 4.87 7.81 3.90
CA ILE A 17 3.69 7.85 3.05
C ILE A 17 2.48 8.01 3.97
N TYR A 18 1.63 8.99 3.67
CA TYR A 18 0.44 9.29 4.47
C TYR A 18 -0.76 9.55 3.56
N ASN A 19 -1.89 8.92 3.84
CA ASN A 19 -3.15 9.23 3.19
C ASN A 19 -4.27 9.24 4.23
N ARG A 20 -5.14 10.25 4.17
CA ARG A 20 -6.28 10.42 5.08
C ARG A 20 -7.55 10.64 4.28
N GLY A 21 -8.65 10.06 4.78
CA GLY A 21 -9.98 10.35 4.27
C GLY A 21 -10.29 11.84 4.25
N ASN A 22 -10.99 12.28 3.21
CA ASN A 22 -11.48 13.64 3.13
C ASN A 22 -12.31 13.95 4.40
N ASN A 23 -12.15 15.14 4.97
CA ASN A 23 -12.80 15.50 6.23
C ASN A 23 -12.56 14.48 7.38
N LYS A 24 -11.43 13.77 7.37
CA LYS A 24 -11.07 12.72 8.35
C LYS A 24 -12.05 11.53 8.39
N GLU A 25 -12.84 11.36 7.34
CA GLU A 25 -13.80 10.26 7.20
C GLU A 25 -13.10 8.91 7.10
N LYS A 26 -13.85 7.83 7.37
CA LYS A 26 -13.34 6.47 7.25
C LYS A 26 -12.99 6.19 5.79
N ILE A 27 -11.87 5.51 5.60
CA ILE A 27 -11.42 4.94 4.32
C ILE A 27 -11.36 3.42 4.38
N PHE A 28 -11.32 2.85 5.60
CA PHE A 28 -11.54 1.44 5.87
C PHE A 28 -12.82 1.31 6.69
N PHE A 29 -13.87 0.78 6.07
CA PHE A 29 -15.19 0.63 6.65
C PHE A 29 -15.36 -0.73 7.32
N ASP A 30 -14.73 -1.76 6.75
CA ASP A 30 -14.76 -3.13 7.27
C ASP A 30 -13.39 -3.83 7.11
N GLU A 31 -13.32 -5.08 7.59
CA GLU A 31 -12.11 -5.90 7.51
C GLU A 31 -11.68 -6.19 6.06
N GLN A 32 -12.65 -6.29 5.13
CA GLN A 32 -12.36 -6.55 3.74
C GLN A 32 -11.53 -5.42 3.14
N ASP A 33 -11.81 -4.15 3.49
CA ASP A 33 -11.02 -3.00 3.04
C ASP A 33 -9.55 -3.09 3.48
N TYR A 34 -9.29 -3.45 4.74
CA TYR A 34 -7.92 -3.61 5.26
C TYR A 34 -7.18 -4.72 4.51
N ARG A 35 -7.83 -5.88 4.32
CA ARG A 35 -7.26 -7.00 3.56
C ARG A 35 -6.98 -6.62 2.12
N ALA A 36 -7.90 -5.86 1.50
CA ALA A 36 -7.73 -5.28 0.19
C ALA A 36 -6.47 -4.40 0.10
N PHE A 37 -6.27 -3.51 1.06
CA PHE A 37 -5.11 -2.63 1.08
C PHE A 37 -3.82 -3.42 1.28
N LEU A 38 -3.77 -4.34 2.24
CA LEU A 38 -2.58 -5.13 2.52
C LEU A 38 -2.16 -6.02 1.34
N PHE A 39 -3.12 -6.63 0.62
CA PHE A 39 -2.84 -7.37 -0.62
C PHE A 39 -2.14 -6.48 -1.66
N ARG A 40 -2.66 -5.26 -1.87
CA ARG A 40 -2.07 -4.30 -2.83
C ARG A 40 -0.72 -3.77 -2.37
N LEU A 41 -0.54 -3.56 -1.07
CA LEU A 41 0.74 -3.18 -0.49
C LEU A 41 1.78 -4.27 -0.73
N GLY A 42 1.42 -5.55 -0.52
CA GLY A 42 2.28 -6.69 -0.84
C GLY A 42 2.70 -6.72 -2.31
N LEU A 43 1.75 -6.59 -3.24
CA LEU A 43 2.07 -6.50 -4.67
C LEU A 43 3.00 -5.32 -4.99
N SER A 44 2.79 -4.15 -4.36
CA SER A 44 3.62 -2.95 -4.56
C SER A 44 5.04 -3.08 -3.98
N LEU A 45 5.24 -4.02 -3.05
CA LEU A 45 6.55 -4.38 -2.50
C LEU A 45 7.21 -5.51 -3.30
N GLY A 46 6.65 -5.91 -4.44
CA GLY A 46 7.21 -6.92 -5.34
C GLY A 46 6.95 -8.37 -4.90
N PHE A 47 5.96 -8.63 -4.05
CA PHE A 47 5.50 -9.99 -3.80
C PHE A 47 4.57 -10.47 -4.90
N ASP A 48 4.71 -11.73 -5.32
CA ASP A 48 3.81 -12.30 -6.30
C ASP A 48 2.45 -12.66 -5.68
N GLU A 49 1.39 -12.60 -6.48
CA GLU A 49 0.04 -12.97 -6.04
C GLU A 49 -0.01 -14.37 -5.40
N LYS A 50 0.72 -15.34 -5.96
CA LYS A 50 0.81 -16.71 -5.41
C LYS A 50 1.47 -16.78 -4.04
N GLU A 51 2.39 -15.86 -3.73
CA GLU A 51 3.01 -15.79 -2.41
C GLU A 51 2.04 -15.19 -1.40
N ILE A 52 1.36 -14.11 -1.79
CA ILE A 52 0.39 -13.40 -0.95
C ILE A 52 -0.83 -14.29 -0.64
N GLN A 53 -1.31 -15.06 -1.61
CA GLN A 53 -2.47 -15.96 -1.44
C GLN A 53 -2.22 -17.11 -0.45
N LYS A 54 -0.97 -17.42 -0.09
CA LYS A 54 -0.67 -18.42 0.95
C LYS A 54 -0.99 -17.93 2.36
N ASP A 55 -1.14 -16.61 2.54
CA ASP A 55 -1.45 -16.00 3.81
C ASP A 55 -2.96 -15.75 3.93
N ASN A 56 -3.57 -16.21 5.03
CA ASN A 56 -5.00 -16.09 5.24
C ASN A 56 -5.46 -14.63 5.38
N LEU A 57 -4.64 -13.75 5.94
CA LEU A 57 -4.98 -12.33 6.10
C LEU A 57 -4.88 -11.59 4.77
N LEU A 58 -3.88 -11.92 3.96
CA LEU A 58 -3.59 -11.20 2.72
C LEU A 58 -4.30 -11.79 1.49
N SER A 59 -4.77 -13.03 1.57
CA SER A 59 -5.44 -13.68 0.44
C SER A 59 -6.76 -13.00 0.08
N LEU A 60 -6.88 -12.63 -1.20
CA LEU A 60 -8.12 -12.16 -1.79
C LEU A 60 -8.50 -13.06 -2.97
N PRO A 61 -9.69 -13.69 -2.95
CA PRO A 61 -10.09 -14.64 -3.97
C PRO A 61 -10.32 -13.99 -5.35
N TYR A 62 -10.54 -12.67 -5.41
CA TYR A 62 -10.82 -11.95 -6.65
C TYR A 62 -10.25 -10.52 -6.63
N SER A 63 -8.98 -10.37 -7.00
CA SER A 63 -8.42 -9.05 -7.34
C SER A 63 -8.25 -8.93 -8.85
N ARG A 64 -8.83 -7.87 -9.45
CA ARG A 64 -8.62 -7.53 -10.87
C ARG A 64 -7.46 -6.57 -11.09
N ILE A 65 -6.83 -6.10 -10.01
CA ILE A 65 -5.81 -5.06 -10.07
C ILE A 65 -4.47 -5.69 -10.41
N ARG A 66 -3.83 -5.14 -11.44
CA ARG A 66 -2.46 -5.45 -11.84
C ARG A 66 -1.57 -4.29 -11.40
N ILE A 67 -0.71 -4.54 -10.44
CA ILE A 67 0.43 -3.68 -10.16
C ILE A 67 1.59 -4.25 -10.98
N THR A 68 2.15 -3.44 -11.88
CA THR A 68 3.22 -3.87 -12.79
C THR A 68 4.59 -3.78 -12.11
N ASP A 69 5.50 -4.65 -12.54
CA ASP A 69 6.96 -4.65 -12.38
C ASP A 69 7.52 -3.85 -11.18
N THR A 70 7.42 -4.45 -10.00
CA THR A 70 8.14 -4.02 -8.79
C THR A 70 8.94 -5.20 -8.26
N ASN A 71 10.20 -4.98 -7.88
CA ASN A 71 11.04 -5.99 -7.26
C ASN A 71 11.06 -5.81 -5.74
N LYS A 72 11.23 -6.91 -5.01
CA LYS A 72 11.40 -6.90 -3.55
C LYS A 72 12.60 -6.08 -3.06
N SER A 73 13.54 -5.77 -3.94
CA SER A 73 14.71 -4.93 -3.68
C SER A 73 14.46 -3.44 -3.85
N ASP A 74 13.36 -3.03 -4.50
CA ASP A 74 13.12 -1.63 -4.86
C ASP A 74 12.77 -0.79 -3.63
N TYR A 75 12.03 -1.38 -2.68
CA TYR A 75 11.56 -0.70 -1.47
C TYR A 75 11.71 -1.59 -0.23
N LYS A 76 12.00 -0.95 0.91
CA LYS A 76 11.99 -1.59 2.23
C LYS A 76 10.94 -0.94 3.11
N LEU A 77 9.97 -1.73 3.56
CA LEU A 77 8.99 -1.27 4.54
C LEU A 77 9.63 -1.25 5.94
N HIS A 78 9.80 -0.06 6.51
CA HIS A 78 10.36 0.11 7.86
C HIS A 78 9.31 -0.06 8.97
N ALA A 79 8.14 0.53 8.77
CA ALA A 79 6.99 0.46 9.67
C ALA A 79 5.72 0.85 8.90
N PHE A 80 4.56 0.44 9.40
CA PHE A 80 3.26 0.89 8.91
C PHE A 80 2.21 0.81 10.02
N CYS A 81 1.11 1.55 9.88
CA CYS A 81 -0.06 1.48 10.74
C CYS A 81 -1.31 1.68 9.89
N LEU A 82 -2.40 0.99 10.21
CA LEU A 82 -3.69 1.17 9.54
C LEU A 82 -4.70 1.63 10.58
N MET A 83 -5.33 2.77 10.33
CA MET A 83 -6.40 3.32 11.15
C MET A 83 -7.64 3.54 10.29
N PRO A 84 -8.86 3.53 10.86
CA PRO A 84 -10.08 3.60 10.05
C PRO A 84 -10.15 4.75 9.04
N ASN A 85 -9.49 5.87 9.30
CA ASN A 85 -9.49 7.06 8.45
C ASN A 85 -8.13 7.41 7.81
N HIS A 86 -7.06 6.66 8.05
CA HIS A 86 -5.76 6.92 7.43
C HIS A 86 -4.80 5.72 7.51
N PHE A 87 -3.76 5.80 6.71
CA PHE A 87 -2.57 4.95 6.75
C PHE A 87 -1.32 5.79 6.46
#